data_AF-A0AB38I1L6-F1
#
_entry.id   AF-A0AB38I1L6-F1
#
_cell.length_a   1.000
_cell.length_b   1.000
_cell.length_c   1.000
_cell.angle_alpha   90.00
_cell.angle_beta   90.00
_cell.angle_gamma   90.00
#
_symmetry.space_group_name_H-M   'P 1'
#
loop_
_entity.id
_entity.type
_entity.pdbx_description
1 polymer ?
#
loop_
_entity_poly.entity_id
_entity_poly.type
_entity_poly.pdbx_seq_one_letter_code
_entity_poly.pdbx_strand_id
1 'polypeptide(L)'
;MFKIARANAAVTLTPGSFDDANQNHEMLAQFSVSEAWTGDFSSGMLRLGEWSAMLHGLAAQECGLLSLIRCYDTKDRSHILELFEQAATLCSSFCFSTTIIMPNGFRQPLFCMGESNGLEEKFSGSMVGVFVFPRFKLEGAKQISSRR
;
A
#
# COMPACT_ATOMS: atom_id res chain seq x y z
N MET A 1 7.78 1.10 -8.61
CA MET A 1 6.96 0.55 -9.72
C MET A 1 5.52 0.88 -9.39
N PHE A 2 4.77 1.50 -10.30
CA PHE A 2 3.38 1.94 -10.10
C PHE A 2 2.54 1.43 -11.27
N LYS A 3 1.40 0.80 -10.99
CA LYS A 3 0.48 0.30 -12.02
C LYS A 3 -0.96 0.47 -11.54
N ILE A 4 -1.83 0.89 -12.44
CA ILE A 4 -3.28 0.93 -12.25
C ILE A 4 -3.95 0.50 -13.56
N ALA A 5 -4.99 -0.31 -13.43
CA ALA A 5 -5.78 -0.80 -14.55
C ALA A 5 -7.26 -0.78 -14.16
N ARG A 6 -8.14 -0.46 -15.11
CA ARG A 6 -9.59 -0.60 -14.89
C ARG A 6 -9.92 -2.06 -14.61
N ALA A 7 -10.86 -2.32 -13.70
CA ALA A 7 -11.22 -3.67 -13.27
C ALA A 7 -11.67 -4.56 -14.45
N ASN A 8 -12.36 -3.99 -15.45
CA ASN A 8 -12.78 -4.71 -16.66
C ASN A 8 -11.65 -5.00 -17.68
N ALA A 9 -10.49 -4.35 -17.53
CA ALA A 9 -9.32 -4.55 -18.38
C ALA A 9 -8.24 -5.39 -17.68
N ALA A 10 -8.35 -5.60 -16.37
CA ALA A 10 -7.46 -6.47 -15.61
C ALA A 10 -7.83 -7.94 -15.89
N VAL A 11 -6.97 -8.65 -16.62
CA VAL A 11 -7.12 -10.09 -16.82
C VAL A 11 -6.75 -10.79 -15.51
N THR A 12 -7.66 -11.59 -14.95
CA THR A 12 -7.39 -12.42 -13.77
C THR A 12 -6.16 -13.29 -14.02
N LEU A 13 -5.26 -13.38 -13.05
CA LEU A 13 -4.15 -14.33 -13.11
C LEU A 13 -4.72 -15.73 -13.37
N THR A 14 -4.05 -16.48 -14.24
CA THR A 14 -4.38 -17.82 -14.76
C THR A 14 -5.36 -18.64 -13.90
N PRO A 15 -6.35 -19.33 -14.49
CA PRO A 15 -7.28 -20.20 -13.75
C PRO A 15 -6.54 -21.13 -12.78
N GLY A 16 -6.92 -21.13 -11.51
CA GLY A 16 -6.23 -21.86 -10.44
C GLY A 16 -5.23 -21.05 -9.60
N SER A 17 -5.04 -19.75 -9.87
CA SER A 17 -4.19 -18.90 -9.01
C SER A 17 -4.70 -18.75 -7.56
N PHE A 18 -6.00 -18.97 -7.34
CA PHE A 18 -6.63 -18.98 -6.02
C PHE A 18 -6.56 -20.34 -5.30
N ASP A 19 -6.00 -21.37 -5.93
CA ASP A 19 -5.94 -22.71 -5.35
C ASP A 19 -4.92 -22.71 -4.18
N ASP A 20 -5.44 -22.79 -2.96
CA ASP A 20 -4.69 -22.63 -1.70
C ASP A 20 -3.55 -23.65 -1.58
N ALA A 21 -3.70 -24.81 -2.23
CA ALA A 21 -2.73 -25.91 -2.25
C ALA A 21 -1.35 -25.54 -2.84
N ASN A 22 -1.23 -24.41 -3.55
CA ASN A 22 0.01 -23.96 -4.17
C ASN A 22 0.53 -22.62 -3.61
N GLN A 23 -0.06 -22.15 -2.49
CA GLN A 23 0.30 -20.88 -1.87
C GLN A 23 1.39 -21.09 -0.82
N ASN A 24 2.57 -20.52 -1.06
CA ASN A 24 3.71 -20.56 -0.13
C ASN A 24 3.53 -19.58 1.05
N HIS A 25 2.42 -19.70 1.77
CA HIS A 25 2.02 -18.76 2.83
C HIS A 25 3.08 -18.67 3.94
N GLU A 26 3.65 -19.80 4.35
CA GLU A 26 4.72 -19.85 5.36
C GLU A 26 5.97 -19.08 4.91
N MET A 27 6.37 -19.22 3.65
CA MET A 27 7.49 -18.47 3.11
C MET A 27 7.18 -16.97 3.05
N LEU A 28 5.98 -16.58 2.63
CA LEU A 28 5.59 -15.17 2.62
C LEU A 28 5.63 -14.57 4.05
N ALA A 29 5.15 -15.30 5.05
CA ALA A 29 5.21 -14.89 6.46
C ALA A 29 6.65 -14.80 7.00
N GLN A 30 7.56 -15.67 6.53
CA GLN A 30 8.98 -15.64 6.88
C GLN A 30 9.68 -14.38 6.35
N PHE A 31 9.34 -13.94 5.15
CA PHE A 31 10.01 -12.80 4.50
C PHE A 31 9.28 -11.47 4.67
N SER A 32 8.01 -11.48 5.07
CA SER A 32 7.19 -10.28 5.15
C SER A 32 6.16 -10.27 6.28
N VAL A 33 5.68 -9.08 6.60
CA VAL A 33 4.42 -8.84 7.29
C VAL A 33 3.42 -8.39 6.24
N SER A 34 2.25 -9.03 6.19
CA SER A 34 1.17 -8.67 5.26
C SER A 34 -0.07 -8.29 6.05
N GLU A 35 -0.68 -7.16 5.76
CA GLU A 35 -1.89 -6.69 6.43
C GLU A 35 -2.87 -6.04 5.47
N ALA A 36 -4.15 -6.34 5.68
CA ALA A 36 -5.23 -5.71 4.95
C ALA A 36 -5.45 -4.27 5.42
N TRP A 37 -5.97 -3.45 4.51
CA TRP A 37 -6.47 -2.12 4.80
C TRP A 37 -7.72 -1.85 3.96
N THR A 38 -8.55 -0.92 4.43
CA THR A 38 -9.77 -0.49 3.73
C THR A 38 -9.81 1.03 3.65
N GLY A 39 -10.52 1.56 2.66
CA GLY A 39 -10.78 2.98 2.52
C GLY A 39 -12.23 3.20 2.11
N ASP A 40 -12.88 4.17 2.75
CA ASP A 40 -14.26 4.55 2.49
C ASP A 40 -14.28 5.96 1.88
N PHE A 41 -14.84 6.09 0.67
CA PHE A 41 -14.87 7.36 -0.04
C PHE A 41 -15.82 8.38 0.60
N SER A 42 -16.83 7.92 1.35
CA SER A 42 -17.78 8.82 2.02
C SER A 42 -17.14 9.56 3.19
N SER A 43 -16.27 8.89 3.95
CA SER A 43 -15.54 9.47 5.08
C SER A 43 -14.19 10.06 4.68
N GLY A 44 -13.62 9.63 3.55
CA GLY A 44 -12.26 9.99 3.15
C GLY A 44 -11.18 9.36 4.05
N MET A 45 -11.56 8.36 4.84
CA MET A 45 -10.71 7.71 5.83
C MET A 45 -10.27 6.33 5.36
N LEU A 46 -9.02 6.01 5.69
CA LEU A 46 -8.44 4.67 5.57
C LEU A 46 -8.38 4.04 6.94
N ARG A 47 -8.69 2.74 7.01
CA ARG A 47 -8.51 1.91 8.19
C ARG A 47 -7.44 0.86 7.92
N LEU A 48 -6.38 0.92 8.72
CA LEU A 48 -5.18 0.11 8.62
C LEU A 48 -5.19 -1.00 9.67
N GLY A 49 -4.44 -2.08 9.40
CA GLY A 49 -4.04 -3.01 10.45
C GLY A 49 -3.05 -2.40 11.45
N GLU A 50 -2.78 -3.12 12.53
CA GLU A 50 -1.92 -2.66 13.62
C GLU A 50 -0.47 -2.46 13.16
N TRP A 51 0.08 -3.43 12.43
CA TRP A 51 1.46 -3.34 11.92
C TRP A 51 1.59 -2.24 10.88
N SER A 52 0.56 -2.05 10.07
CA SER A 52 0.49 -1.02 9.04
C SER A 52 0.51 0.36 9.68
N ALA A 53 -0.32 0.62 10.69
CA ALA A 53 -0.29 1.88 11.42
C ALA A 53 1.07 2.12 12.09
N MET A 54 1.61 1.10 12.77
CA MET A 54 2.92 1.16 13.44
C MET A 54 4.07 1.45 12.47
N LEU A 55 4.16 0.72 11.35
CA LEU A 55 5.24 0.84 10.39
C LEU A 55 5.19 2.16 9.62
N HIS A 56 3.98 2.71 9.40
CA HIS A 56 3.80 4.06 8.86
C HIS A 56 4.03 5.16 9.90
N GLY A 57 4.19 4.81 11.19
CA GLY A 57 4.39 5.79 12.27
C GLY A 57 3.14 6.62 12.57
N LEU A 58 1.96 6.07 12.33
CA LEU A 58 0.68 6.72 12.56
C LEU A 58 0.20 6.45 14.00
N ALA A 59 -0.43 7.46 14.62
CA ALA A 59 -0.90 7.37 16.00
C ALA A 59 -2.16 6.50 16.16
N ALA A 60 -2.89 6.27 15.07
CA ALA A 60 -4.13 5.49 15.05
C ALA A 60 -4.18 4.63 13.79
N GLN A 61 -5.01 3.57 13.85
CA GLN A 61 -5.31 2.73 12.69
C GLN A 61 -6.16 3.45 11.64
N GLU A 62 -6.87 4.51 12.03
CA GLU A 62 -7.63 5.34 11.10
C GLU A 62 -6.84 6.60 10.72
N CYS A 63 -6.71 6.85 9.42
CA CYS A 63 -6.02 8.03 8.91
C CYS A 63 -6.59 8.50 7.58
N GLY A 64 -6.49 9.80 7.29
CA GLY A 64 -6.77 10.31 5.94
C GLY A 64 -5.64 9.97 4.96
N LEU A 65 -5.96 9.93 3.66
CA LEU A 65 -5.02 9.58 2.58
C LEU A 65 -3.74 10.42 2.62
N LEU A 66 -3.85 11.73 2.82
CA LEU A 66 -2.67 12.60 2.88
C LEU A 66 -1.73 12.28 4.06
N SER A 67 -2.27 11.78 5.17
CA SER A 67 -1.45 11.35 6.31
C SER A 67 -0.62 10.12 5.95
N LEU A 68 -1.23 9.16 5.25
CA LEU A 68 -0.55 7.98 4.73
C LEU A 68 0.53 8.34 3.70
N ILE A 69 0.20 9.18 2.72
CA ILE A 69 1.14 9.58 1.64
C ILE A 69 2.38 10.31 2.20
N ARG A 70 2.23 11.08 3.28
CA ARG A 70 3.35 11.78 3.94
C ARG A 70 4.39 10.84 4.54
N CYS A 71 4.03 9.58 4.81
CA CYS A 71 4.96 8.57 5.31
C CYS A 71 5.93 8.07 4.21
N TYR A 72 5.59 8.25 2.92
CA TYR A 72 6.36 7.72 1.80
C TYR A 72 7.52 8.63 1.36
N ASP A 73 8.46 8.04 0.63
CA ASP A 73 9.56 8.72 -0.05
C ASP A 73 9.02 9.85 -0.93
N THR A 74 9.59 11.05 -0.80
CA THR A 74 9.09 12.28 -1.44
C THR A 74 8.96 12.17 -2.95
N LYS A 75 9.82 11.36 -3.59
CA LYS A 75 9.81 11.15 -5.04
C LYS A 75 8.60 10.34 -5.54
N ASP A 76 7.98 9.56 -4.65
CA ASP A 76 6.89 8.65 -4.99
C ASP A 76 5.51 9.25 -4.64
N ARG A 77 5.45 10.28 -3.78
CA ARG A 77 4.21 10.81 -3.20
C ARG A 77 3.18 11.26 -4.24
N SER A 78 3.60 12.00 -5.26
CA SER A 78 2.69 12.50 -6.30
C SER A 78 2.07 11.35 -7.07
N HIS A 79 2.89 10.41 -7.55
CA HIS A 79 2.44 9.26 -8.32
C HIS A 79 1.49 8.34 -7.53
N ILE A 80 1.77 8.13 -6.23
CA ILE A 80 0.90 7.31 -5.38
C ILE A 80 -0.42 8.04 -5.12
N LEU A 81 -0.39 9.35 -4.89
CA LEU A 81 -1.60 10.14 -4.70
C LEU A 81 -2.50 10.10 -5.95
N GLU A 82 -1.92 10.35 -7.13
CA GLU A 82 -2.63 10.27 -8.42
C GLU A 82 -3.24 8.87 -8.64
N LEU A 83 -2.55 7.81 -8.22
CA LEU A 83 -3.06 6.44 -8.29
C LEU A 83 -4.29 6.24 -7.40
N PHE A 84 -4.26 6.74 -6.16
CA PHE A 84 -5.43 6.67 -5.27
C PHE A 84 -6.60 7.53 -5.76
N GLU A 85 -6.33 8.70 -6.35
CA GLU A 85 -7.36 9.56 -6.96
C GLU A 85 -8.04 8.87 -8.15
N GLN A 86 -7.27 8.20 -9.00
CA GLN A 86 -7.81 7.38 -10.09
C GLN A 86 -8.63 6.20 -9.56
N ALA A 87 -8.14 5.50 -8.52
CA ALA A 87 -8.88 4.41 -7.90
C ALA A 87 -10.18 4.87 -7.22
N ALA A 88 -10.25 6.10 -6.71
CA ALA A 88 -11.45 6.65 -6.10
C ALA A 88 -12.56 6.97 -7.13
N THR A 89 -12.20 7.18 -8.39
CA THR A 89 -13.14 7.59 -9.45
C THR A 89 -13.60 6.44 -10.33
N LEU A 90 -12.76 5.42 -10.51
CA LEU A 90 -13.02 4.30 -11.41
C LEU A 90 -12.88 2.97 -10.68
N CYS A 91 -13.71 1.99 -11.02
CA CYS A 91 -13.50 0.61 -10.60
C CYS A 91 -12.16 0.11 -11.18
N SER A 92 -11.16 -0.08 -10.31
CA SER A 92 -9.77 -0.26 -10.72
C SER A 92 -9.05 -1.25 -9.83
N SER A 93 -8.12 -2.01 -10.40
CA SER A 93 -7.08 -2.72 -9.66
C SER A 93 -5.78 -1.94 -9.77
N PHE A 94 -5.03 -1.85 -8.68
CA PHE A 94 -3.79 -1.10 -8.65
C PHE A 94 -2.72 -1.80 -7.82
N CYS A 95 -1.46 -1.48 -8.11
CA CYS A 95 -0.35 -1.83 -7.25
C CYS A 95 0.75 -0.77 -7.31
N PHE A 96 1.46 -0.61 -6.21
CA PHE A 96 2.66 0.21 -6.14
C PHE A 96 3.70 -0.36 -5.20
N SER A 97 4.93 0.11 -5.36
CA SER A 97 6.01 -0.12 -4.42
C SER A 97 6.69 1.20 -4.11
N THR A 98 6.95 1.43 -2.83
CA THR A 98 7.60 2.64 -2.31
C THR A 98 8.40 2.31 -1.05
N THR A 99 8.87 3.34 -0.35
CA THR A 99 9.59 3.24 0.91
C THR A 99 8.98 4.18 1.92
N ILE A 100 8.65 3.66 3.10
CA ILE A 100 8.27 4.47 4.26
C ILE A 100 9.54 5.08 4.86
N ILE A 101 9.49 6.38 5.12
CA ILE A 101 10.54 7.13 5.80
C ILE A 101 10.16 7.20 7.29
N MET A 102 10.81 6.37 8.11
CA MET A 102 10.51 6.32 9.53
C MET A 102 11.13 7.51 10.28
N PRO A 103 10.50 8.01 11.36
CA PRO A 103 11.04 9.15 12.14
C PRO A 103 12.46 8.91 12.71
N ASN A 104 12.82 7.65 12.92
CA ASN A 104 14.14 7.23 13.42
C ASN A 104 15.23 7.17 12.31
N GLY A 105 14.91 7.62 11.09
CA GLY A 105 15.84 7.64 9.95
C GLY A 105 15.98 6.30 9.22
N PHE A 106 15.33 5.23 9.68
CA PHE A 106 15.26 3.98 8.93
C PHE A 106 14.23 4.07 7.81
N ARG A 107 14.40 3.18 6.83
CA ARG A 107 13.57 3.13 5.62
C ARG A 107 13.00 1.73 5.49
N GLN A 108 11.68 1.64 5.36
CA GLN A 108 10.95 0.38 5.26
C GLN A 108 10.34 0.25 3.86
N PRO A 109 10.81 -0.70 3.03
CA PRO A 109 10.15 -1.00 1.76
C PRO A 109 8.70 -1.43 1.99
N LEU A 110 7.85 -1.05 1.05
CA LEU A 110 6.42 -1.36 1.05
C LEU A 110 5.99 -1.76 -0.35
N PHE A 111 5.18 -2.81 -0.43
CA PHE A 111 4.38 -3.13 -1.61
C PHE A 111 2.90 -2.99 -1.23
N CYS A 112 2.12 -2.38 -2.10
CA CYS A 112 0.69 -2.26 -1.94
C CYS A 112 0.00 -2.80 -3.19
N MET A 113 -1.03 -3.58 -2.97
CA MET A 113 -1.97 -4.01 -4.01
C MET A 113 -3.37 -3.76 -3.49
N GLY A 114 -4.27 -3.36 -4.37
CA GLY A 114 -5.65 -3.13 -3.98
C GLY A 114 -6.57 -3.01 -5.16
N GLU A 115 -7.84 -2.94 -4.83
CA GLU A 115 -8.93 -2.72 -5.77
C GLU A 115 -9.91 -1.72 -5.19
N SER A 116 -10.61 -1.05 -6.09
CA SER A 116 -11.66 -0.11 -5.77
C SER A 116 -12.94 -0.48 -6.48
N ASN A 117 -14.05 -0.34 -5.76
CA ASN A 117 -15.38 -0.31 -6.34
C ASN A 117 -15.73 1.18 -6.46
N GLY A 118 -15.43 1.75 -7.64
CA GLY A 118 -15.66 3.17 -7.93
C GLY A 118 -17.14 3.55 -7.83
N LEU A 119 -17.42 4.86 -7.92
CA LEU A 119 -18.76 5.48 -7.83
C LEU A 119 -19.71 5.15 -9.01
N GLU A 120 -19.55 4.02 -9.69
CA GLU A 120 -20.34 3.67 -10.88
C GLU A 120 -21.78 3.22 -10.53
N GLU A 121 -22.11 2.96 -9.27
CA GLU A 121 -23.48 2.65 -8.81
C GLU A 121 -23.79 3.33 -7.46
N LYS A 122 -25.08 3.32 -7.06
CA LYS A 122 -25.74 4.03 -5.94
C LYS A 122 -25.12 3.90 -4.52
N PHE A 123 -23.91 3.38 -4.38
CA PHE A 123 -23.19 3.17 -3.13
C PHE A 123 -22.04 4.18 -2.98
N SER A 124 -21.75 4.56 -1.74
CA SER A 124 -20.49 5.20 -1.37
C SER A 124 -19.36 4.24 -1.72
N GLY A 125 -18.55 4.57 -2.73
CA GLY A 125 -17.47 3.70 -3.18
C GLY A 125 -16.46 3.38 -2.07
N SER A 126 -15.74 2.28 -2.24
CA SER A 126 -14.76 1.80 -1.27
C SER A 126 -13.54 1.25 -1.98
N MET A 127 -12.43 1.21 -1.27
CA MET A 127 -11.20 0.56 -1.69
C MET A 127 -10.73 -0.43 -0.63
N VAL A 128 -10.17 -1.54 -1.06
CA VAL A 128 -9.57 -2.55 -0.19
C VAL A 128 -8.21 -2.90 -0.75
N GLY A 129 -7.30 -3.30 0.13
CA GLY A 129 -5.99 -3.71 -0.32
C GLY A 129 -5.18 -4.40 0.76
N VAL A 130 -3.96 -4.74 0.38
CA VAL A 130 -2.97 -5.35 1.25
C VAL A 130 -1.67 -4.56 1.16
N PHE A 131 -1.09 -4.29 2.32
CA PHE A 131 0.30 -3.88 2.44
C PHE A 131 1.15 -5.09 2.73
N VAL A 132 2.29 -5.18 2.05
CA VAL A 132 3.32 -6.19 2.27
C VAL A 132 4.63 -5.48 2.61
N PHE A 133 5.12 -5.74 3.82
CA PHE A 133 6.33 -5.16 4.39
C PHE A 133 7.42 -6.24 4.47
N PRO A 134 8.47 -6.18 3.64
CA PRO A 134 9.62 -7.07 3.81
C PRO A 134 10.24 -6.93 5.20
N ARG A 135 10.69 -8.03 5.81
CA ARG A 135 11.28 -8.06 7.17
C ARG A 135 12.74 -7.58 7.20
N PHE A 136 13.01 -6.44 6.58
CA PHE A 136 14.28 -5.73 6.70
C PHE A 136 14.06 -4.23 6.64
N LYS A 137 15.00 -3.47 7.21
CA LYS A 137 15.03 -2.00 7.13
C LYS A 137 16.33 -1.57 6.48
N LEU A 138 16.27 -0.51 5.70
CA LEU A 138 17.44 0.14 5.14
C LEU A 138 17.84 1.27 6.09
N GLU A 139 19.14 1.44 6.33
CA GLU A 139 19.63 2.65 6.99
C GLU A 139 19.37 3.86 6.09
N GLY A 140 18.89 4.96 6.68
CA GLY A 140 18.90 6.25 5.98
C GLY A 140 20.33 6.58 5.56
N ALA A 141 20.49 7.36 4.49
CA ALA A 141 21.78 7.90 4.11
C ALA A 141 22.29 8.81 5.24
N LYS A 142 22.94 8.24 6.26
CA LYS A 142 23.92 8.99 7.04
C LYS A 142 24.91 9.46 6.00
N GLN A 143 25.08 10.78 5.88
CA GLN A 143 26.24 11.29 5.19
C GLN A 143 27.43 10.52 5.76
N ILE A 144 28.09 9.73 4.92
CA ILE A 144 29.42 9.22 5.21
C ILE A 144 30.32 10.46 5.16
N SER A 145 30.20 11.33 6.16
CA SER A 145 31.09 12.44 6.37
C SER A 145 32.31 11.86 7.07
N SER A 146 33.39 11.79 6.30
CA SER A 146 34.78 11.59 6.69
C SER A 146 35.13 10.28 7.42
N ARG A 147 35.91 9.45 6.72
CA ARG A 147 37.21 9.07 7.26
C ARG A 147 38.27 9.58 6.28
N ARG A 148 39.12 10.46 6.79
CA ARG A 148 40.40 10.85 6.18
C ARG A 148 41.27 9.63 6.00
#